data_AF-A0A382W1G3-F1
#
_entry.id   AF-A0A382W1G3-F1
#
_cell.length_a   1.000
_cell.length_b   1.000
_cell.length_c   1.000
_cell.angle_alpha   90.00
_cell.angle_beta   90.00
_cell.angle_gamma   90.00
#
_symmetry.space_group_name_H-M   'P 1'
#
loop_
_entity.id
_entity.type
_entity.pdbx_description
1 polymer ?
#
loop_
_entity_poly.entity_id
_entity_poly.type
_entity_poly.pdbx_seq_one_letter_code
_entity_poly.pdbx_strand_id
1 'polypeptide(L)'
;VLVAPREVHDLVFRCARVAGCDAGGADRTARNVTAAEVRFGEALPAAVDALASGAFTSTWAMAADALVSAEVEARDHGSATATFDPPVPLAALAATVAEASARGVVVSGIPSDATGGLEIAALDLAPGQVEPAAGSGTDAHRDGLPVDRGAFEALVEAA
;
A
#
# COMPACT_ATOMS: atom_id res chain seq x y z
N VAL A 1 -10.38 15.19 6.96
CA VAL A 1 -9.46 16.27 7.42
C VAL A 1 -8.38 16.44 6.36
N LEU A 2 -7.75 17.62 6.24
CA LEU A 2 -6.62 17.81 5.33
C LEU A 2 -5.31 17.65 6.11
N VAL A 3 -4.42 16.80 5.61
CA VAL A 3 -3.12 16.51 6.23
C VAL A 3 -2.04 16.45 5.15
N ALA A 4 -0.77 16.69 5.50
CA ALA A 4 0.32 16.41 4.58
C ALA A 4 0.49 14.88 4.41
N PRO A 5 0.85 14.38 3.22
CA PRO A 5 1.19 12.96 3.04
C PRO A 5 2.26 12.45 4.03
N ARG A 6 3.18 13.33 4.42
CA ARG A 6 4.17 13.04 5.47
C ARG A 6 3.54 12.75 6.83
N GLU A 7 2.46 13.42 7.20
CA GLU A 7 1.77 13.18 8.47
C GLU A 7 1.13 11.79 8.49
N VAL A 8 0.55 11.37 7.36
CA VAL A 8 0.04 9.99 7.19
C VAL A 8 1.18 8.98 7.36
N HIS A 9 2.29 9.19 6.65
CA HIS A 9 3.44 8.31 6.74
C HIS A 9 3.98 8.18 8.17
N ASP A 10 4.28 9.31 8.82
CA ASP A 10 4.86 9.34 10.17
C ASP A 10 3.90 8.74 11.22
N LEU A 11 2.58 8.91 11.04
CA LEU A 11 1.57 8.33 11.91
C LEU A 11 1.49 6.80 11.74
N VAL A 12 1.30 6.31 10.51
CA VAL A 12 1.20 4.87 10.23
C VAL A 12 2.49 4.15 10.64
N PHE A 13 3.65 4.76 10.42
CA PHE A 13 4.93 4.23 10.89
C PHE A 13 4.91 4.00 12.40
N ARG A 14 4.46 4.99 13.19
CA ARG A 14 4.37 4.83 14.65
C ARG A 14 3.37 3.74 15.06
N CYS A 15 2.18 3.71 14.46
CA CYS A 15 1.20 2.63 14.71
C CYS A 15 1.79 1.25 14.42
N ALA A 16 2.47 1.07 13.29
CA ALA A 16 3.11 -0.19 12.93
C ALA A 16 4.21 -0.58 13.92
N ARG A 17 4.98 0.39 14.44
CA ARG A 17 5.98 0.15 15.49
C ARG A 17 5.34 -0.29 16.81
N VAL A 18 4.23 0.34 17.22
CA VAL A 18 3.44 -0.06 18.40
C VAL A 18 2.87 -1.47 18.22
N ALA A 19 2.44 -1.82 17.00
CA ALA A 19 1.95 -3.15 16.64
C ALA A 19 3.04 -4.24 16.60
N GLY A 20 4.32 -3.88 16.71
CA GLY A 20 5.43 -4.82 16.77
C GLY A 20 6.16 -5.08 15.45
N CYS A 21 5.85 -4.34 14.37
CA CYS A 21 6.68 -4.38 13.16
C CYS A 21 8.09 -3.91 13.48
N ASP A 22 9.12 -4.52 12.87
CA ASP A 22 10.47 -3.96 12.87
C ASP A 22 10.53 -2.63 12.11
N ALA A 23 11.69 -1.95 12.11
CA ALA A 23 11.80 -0.63 11.47
C ALA A 23 11.54 -0.70 9.95
N GLY A 24 11.97 -1.78 9.29
CA GLY A 24 11.79 -1.95 7.85
C GLY A 24 10.34 -2.27 7.48
N GLY A 25 9.68 -3.16 8.22
CA GLY A 25 8.27 -3.48 8.06
C GLY A 25 7.37 -2.28 8.35
N ALA A 26 7.67 -1.49 9.39
CA ALA A 26 6.92 -0.28 9.71
C ALA A 26 7.04 0.79 8.60
N ASP A 27 8.24 1.01 8.08
CA ASP A 27 8.49 1.94 6.96
C ASP A 27 7.81 1.45 5.67
N ARG A 28 7.89 0.15 5.36
CA ARG A 28 7.18 -0.44 4.21
C ARG A 28 5.67 -0.26 4.31
N THR A 29 5.08 -0.55 5.47
CA THR A 29 3.64 -0.34 5.74
C THR A 29 3.26 1.13 5.57
N ALA A 30 4.02 2.04 6.17
CA ALA A 30 3.77 3.48 6.06
C ALA A 30 3.82 3.98 4.61
N ARG A 31 4.78 3.51 3.82
CA ARG A 31 4.88 3.84 2.39
C ARG A 31 3.70 3.31 1.60
N ASN A 32 3.31 2.06 1.81
CA ASN A 32 2.17 1.46 1.12
C ASN A 32 0.86 2.20 1.43
N VAL A 33 0.57 2.46 2.70
CA VAL A 33 -0.65 3.19 3.09
C VAL A 33 -0.63 4.62 2.54
N THR A 34 0.50 5.32 2.64
CA THR A 34 0.61 6.69 2.13
C THR A 34 0.43 6.75 0.62
N ALA A 35 1.07 5.84 -0.13
CA ALA A 35 0.92 5.75 -1.57
C ALA A 35 -0.51 5.40 -1.98
N ALA A 36 -1.17 4.50 -1.22
CA ALA A 36 -2.55 4.13 -1.46
C ALA A 36 -3.50 5.30 -1.20
N GLU A 37 -3.34 6.03 -0.08
CA GLU A 37 -4.18 7.18 0.24
C GLU A 37 -4.03 8.28 -0.82
N VAL A 38 -2.80 8.56 -1.26
CA VAL A 38 -2.53 9.58 -2.30
C VAL A 38 -3.13 9.20 -3.66
N ARG A 39 -3.10 7.91 -4.02
CA ARG A 39 -3.47 7.46 -5.38
C ARG A 39 -4.93 7.02 -5.49
N PHE A 40 -5.47 6.41 -4.44
CA PHE A 40 -6.76 5.74 -4.46
C PHE A 40 -7.72 6.27 -3.39
N GLY A 41 -7.22 7.00 -2.38
CA GLY A 41 -8.01 7.38 -1.19
C GLY A 41 -8.42 6.19 -0.33
N GLU A 42 -9.05 6.44 0.82
CA GLU A 42 -9.67 5.41 1.66
C GLU A 42 -8.74 4.27 2.14
N ALA A 43 -7.44 4.54 2.27
CA ALA A 43 -6.46 3.58 2.79
C ALA A 43 -6.40 3.58 4.33
N LEU A 44 -6.67 4.73 4.99
CA LEU A 44 -6.62 4.82 6.45
C LEU A 44 -7.57 3.87 7.19
N PRO A 45 -8.85 3.67 6.78
CA PRO A 45 -9.71 2.69 7.43
C PRO A 45 -9.12 1.28 7.43
N ALA A 46 -8.54 0.85 6.31
CA ALA A 46 -7.86 -0.44 6.22
C ALA A 46 -6.63 -0.53 7.14
N ALA A 47 -5.91 0.58 7.35
CA ALA A 47 -4.81 0.64 8.30
C ALA A 47 -5.29 0.53 9.77
N VAL A 48 -6.46 1.11 10.10
CA VAL A 48 -7.08 0.95 11.42
C VAL A 48 -7.47 -0.51 11.66
N ASP A 49 -8.13 -1.14 10.70
CA ASP A 49 -8.53 -2.55 10.78
C ASP A 49 -7.31 -3.48 10.89
N ALA A 50 -6.25 -3.18 10.14
CA ALA A 50 -5.00 -3.92 10.21
C ALA A 50 -4.29 -3.80 11.55
N LEU A 51 -4.33 -2.61 12.17
CA LEU A 51 -3.79 -2.39 13.50
C LEU A 51 -4.58 -3.20 14.56
N ALA A 52 -5.91 -3.17 14.48
CA ALA A 52 -6.78 -3.89 15.40
C ALA A 52 -6.67 -5.42 15.28
N SER A 53 -6.48 -5.93 14.07
CA SER A 53 -6.38 -7.37 13.77
C SER A 53 -4.96 -7.94 13.87
N GLY A 54 -3.92 -7.10 13.92
CA GLY A 54 -2.51 -7.54 13.86
C GLY A 54 -2.04 -7.90 12.43
N ALA A 55 -2.73 -7.42 11.40
CA ALA A 55 -2.39 -7.70 10.01
C ALA A 55 -1.04 -7.10 9.57
N PHE A 56 -0.61 -5.99 10.17
CA PHE A 56 0.69 -5.36 9.87
C PHE A 56 1.88 -6.32 10.02
N THR A 57 1.86 -7.19 11.03
CA THR A 57 2.94 -8.16 11.30
C THR A 57 2.69 -9.53 10.68
N SER A 58 1.58 -9.71 9.95
CA SER A 58 1.17 -10.99 9.38
C SER A 58 0.83 -10.85 7.90
N THR A 59 -0.44 -10.76 7.55
CA THR A 59 -0.91 -10.81 6.16
C THR A 59 -0.32 -9.70 5.29
N TRP A 60 -0.17 -8.48 5.82
CA TRP A 60 0.40 -7.36 5.05
C TRP A 60 1.89 -7.54 4.78
N ALA A 61 2.63 -8.04 5.78
CA ALA A 61 4.05 -8.35 5.61
C ALA A 61 4.26 -9.44 4.55
N MET A 62 3.47 -10.52 4.64
CA MET A 62 3.52 -11.63 3.69
C MET A 62 3.10 -11.23 2.28
N ALA A 63 2.09 -10.36 2.13
CA ALA A 63 1.63 -9.93 0.82
C ALA A 63 2.68 -9.11 0.07
N ALA A 64 3.39 -8.23 0.77
CA ALA A 64 4.50 -7.50 0.16
C ALA A 64 5.63 -8.43 -0.30
N ASP A 65 5.97 -9.45 0.50
CA ASP A 65 6.98 -10.44 0.15
C ASP A 65 6.53 -11.33 -1.03
N ALA A 66 5.25 -11.71 -1.07
CA ALA A 66 4.67 -12.47 -2.18
C ALA A 66 4.75 -11.70 -3.51
N LEU A 67 4.51 -10.38 -3.48
CA LEU A 67 4.64 -9.54 -4.67
C LEU A 67 6.08 -9.47 -5.17
N VAL A 68 7.05 -9.35 -4.27
CA VAL A 68 8.49 -9.38 -4.62
C VAL A 68 8.89 -10.75 -5.18
N SER A 69 8.38 -11.85 -4.62
CA SER A 69 8.65 -13.20 -5.12
C SER A 69 8.07 -13.39 -6.53
N ALA A 70 6.82 -12.97 -6.76
CA ALA A 70 6.20 -13.02 -8.08
C ALA A 70 6.94 -12.12 -9.09
N GLU A 71 7.51 -10.99 -8.67
CA GLU A 71 8.34 -10.14 -9.53
C GLU A 71 9.56 -10.90 -10.06
N VAL A 72 10.23 -11.67 -9.19
CA VAL A 72 11.38 -12.52 -9.58
C VAL A 72 10.92 -13.60 -10.56
N GLU A 73 9.85 -14.33 -10.25
CA GLU A 73 9.33 -15.39 -11.10
C GLU A 73 8.90 -14.87 -12.48
N ALA A 74 8.27 -13.70 -12.54
CA ALA A 74 7.85 -13.06 -13.79
C ALA A 74 9.06 -12.69 -14.67
N ARG A 75 10.19 -12.30 -14.08
CA ARG A 75 11.43 -12.04 -14.85
C ARG A 75 12.03 -13.31 -15.43
N ASP A 76 11.98 -14.41 -14.69
CA ASP A 76 12.55 -15.68 -15.12
C ASP A 76 11.67 -16.41 -16.15
N HIS A 77 10.34 -16.31 -16.01
CA HIS A 77 9.38 -17.11 -16.79
C HIS A 77 8.49 -16.29 -17.73
N GLY A 78 8.64 -14.96 -17.75
CA GLY A 78 7.87 -14.04 -18.59
C GLY A 78 6.52 -13.59 -18.00
N SER A 79 6.02 -14.28 -16.98
CA SER A 79 4.86 -13.87 -16.19
C SER A 79 4.76 -14.64 -14.88
N ALA A 80 4.16 -14.05 -13.86
CA ALA A 80 3.79 -14.72 -12.62
C ALA A 80 2.55 -14.07 -11.99
N THR A 81 1.91 -14.75 -11.04
CA THR A 81 0.77 -14.23 -10.30
C THR A 81 1.09 -14.24 -8.81
N ALA A 82 1.02 -13.08 -8.16
CA ALA A 82 1.02 -12.98 -6.71
C ALA A 82 -0.40 -13.26 -6.19
N THR A 83 -0.56 -14.20 -5.27
CA THR A 83 -1.85 -14.52 -4.64
C THR A 83 -1.85 -14.18 -3.15
N PHE A 84 -3.00 -13.77 -2.64
CA PHE A 84 -3.19 -13.34 -1.27
C PHE A 84 -4.38 -14.11 -0.67
N ASP A 85 -4.11 -14.98 0.29
CA ASP A 85 -5.12 -15.72 1.05
C ASP A 85 -4.85 -15.59 2.56
N PRO A 86 -5.63 -14.78 3.31
CA PRO A 86 -6.78 -14.02 2.82
C PRO A 86 -6.37 -12.87 1.86
N PRO A 87 -7.33 -12.33 1.08
CA PRO A 87 -7.13 -11.08 0.34
C PRO A 87 -6.57 -9.97 1.24
N VAL A 88 -5.84 -9.04 0.62
CA VAL A 88 -5.29 -7.87 1.32
C VAL A 88 -5.72 -6.57 0.66
N PRO A 89 -5.90 -5.48 1.42
CA PRO A 89 -6.28 -4.19 0.86
C PRO A 89 -5.14 -3.61 0.03
N LEU A 90 -5.45 -2.79 -0.99
CA LEU A 90 -4.43 -2.06 -1.76
C LEU A 90 -3.50 -1.21 -0.88
N ALA A 91 -3.98 -0.75 0.28
CA ALA A 91 -3.21 -0.09 1.33
C ALA A 91 -1.98 -0.88 1.79
N ALA A 92 -1.96 -2.21 1.63
CA ALA A 92 -0.82 -3.07 1.96
C ALA A 92 0.23 -3.16 0.84
N LEU A 93 -0.08 -2.75 -0.39
CA LEU A 93 0.70 -3.08 -1.59
C LEU A 93 1.05 -1.89 -2.49
N ALA A 94 0.37 -0.75 -2.39
CA ALA A 94 0.41 0.31 -3.40
C ALA A 94 1.81 0.85 -3.75
N ALA A 95 2.67 1.07 -2.75
CA ALA A 95 4.06 1.50 -2.99
C ALA A 95 4.88 0.35 -3.58
N THR A 96 4.75 -0.87 -3.06
CA THR A 96 5.44 -2.06 -3.61
C THR A 96 5.12 -2.27 -5.09
N VAL A 97 3.84 -2.09 -5.48
CA VAL A 97 3.39 -2.15 -6.88
C VAL A 97 4.01 -1.04 -7.72
N ALA A 98 4.03 0.19 -7.21
CA ALA A 98 4.65 1.32 -7.89
C ALA A 98 6.16 1.13 -8.08
N GLU A 99 6.84 0.57 -7.08
CA GLU A 99 8.27 0.24 -7.14
C GLU A 99 8.57 -0.88 -8.14
N ALA A 100 7.75 -1.94 -8.19
CA ALA A 100 7.86 -2.98 -9.21
C ALA A 100 7.69 -2.39 -10.62
N SER A 101 6.71 -1.50 -10.79
CA SER A 101 6.48 -0.77 -12.05
C SER A 101 7.68 0.08 -12.45
N ALA A 102 8.30 0.79 -11.49
CA ALA A 102 9.51 1.57 -11.73
C ALA A 102 10.73 0.69 -12.11
N ARG A 103 10.73 -0.59 -11.73
CA ARG A 103 11.73 -1.59 -12.12
C ARG A 103 11.37 -2.35 -13.41
N GLY A 104 10.39 -1.87 -14.18
CA GLY A 104 10.01 -2.43 -15.47
C GLY A 104 9.19 -3.72 -15.38
N VAL A 105 8.26 -3.77 -14.43
CA VAL A 105 7.30 -4.86 -14.28
C VAL A 105 5.89 -4.29 -14.38
N VAL A 106 5.11 -4.76 -15.35
CA VAL A 106 3.69 -4.44 -15.46
C VAL A 106 2.95 -5.24 -14.41
N VAL A 107 2.20 -4.55 -13.55
CA VAL A 107 1.30 -5.17 -12.56
C VAL A 107 -0.15 -4.93 -13.00
N SER A 108 -0.91 -5.99 -13.22
CA SER A 108 -2.34 -5.96 -13.56
C SER A 108 -3.21 -6.65 -12.51
N GLY A 109 -4.51 -6.40 -12.57
CA GLY A 109 -5.49 -6.90 -11.59
C GLY A 109 -6.02 -5.83 -10.63
N ILE A 110 -5.54 -4.59 -10.72
CA ILE A 110 -6.09 -3.44 -9.98
C ILE A 110 -7.18 -2.76 -10.83
N PRO A 111 -8.44 -2.72 -10.38
CA PRO A 111 -9.52 -2.01 -11.08
C PRO A 111 -9.24 -0.52 -11.22
N SER A 112 -9.76 0.11 -12.28
CA SER A 112 -9.57 1.55 -12.51
C SER A 112 -10.29 2.45 -11.49
N ASP A 113 -11.32 1.93 -10.85
CA ASP A 113 -12.14 2.55 -9.81
C ASP A 113 -11.78 2.05 -8.41
N ALA A 114 -10.61 1.43 -8.24
CA ALA A 114 -10.18 0.89 -6.96
C ALA A 114 -9.94 2.00 -5.91
N THR A 115 -10.30 1.70 -4.66
CA THR A 115 -9.96 2.50 -3.48
C THR A 115 -8.84 1.82 -2.69
N GLY A 116 -8.16 2.55 -1.81
CA GLY A 116 -7.07 2.02 -0.99
C GLY A 116 -7.50 0.86 -0.08
N GLY A 117 -8.77 0.82 0.33
CA GLY A 117 -9.35 -0.27 1.10
C GLY A 117 -9.83 -1.46 0.28
N LEU A 118 -9.75 -1.41 -1.06
CA LEU A 118 -10.19 -2.53 -1.90
C LEU A 118 -9.31 -3.76 -1.67
N GLU A 119 -9.96 -4.86 -1.27
CA GLU A 119 -9.34 -6.17 -1.08
C GLU A 119 -8.96 -6.80 -2.42
N ILE A 120 -7.68 -7.19 -2.54
CA ILE A 120 -7.10 -7.82 -3.71
C ILE A 120 -6.71 -9.25 -3.35
N ALA A 121 -7.22 -10.21 -4.13
CA ALA A 121 -6.89 -11.63 -3.96
C ALA A 121 -5.70 -12.07 -4.82
N ALA A 122 -5.45 -11.38 -5.94
CA ALA A 122 -4.32 -11.68 -6.81
C ALA A 122 -3.92 -10.48 -7.68
N LEU A 123 -2.64 -10.44 -8.05
CA LEU A 123 -2.08 -9.53 -9.03
C LEU A 123 -1.23 -10.30 -10.03
N ASP A 124 -1.35 -9.95 -11.31
CA ASP A 124 -0.53 -10.53 -12.37
C ASP A 124 0.66 -9.63 -12.66
N LEU A 125 1.83 -10.23 -12.84
CA LEU A 125 3.10 -9.56 -13.07
C LEU A 125 3.71 -10.07 -14.37
N ALA A 126 4.18 -9.15 -15.20
CA ALA A 126 4.94 -9.48 -16.42
C ALA A 126 6.04 -8.44 -16.67
N PRO A 127 7.21 -8.82 -17.24
CA PRO A 127 8.21 -7.84 -17.64
C PRO A 127 7.64 -6.87 -18.69
N GLY A 128 7.85 -5.58 -18.49
CA GLY A 128 7.36 -4.56 -19.42
C GLY A 128 7.49 -3.15 -18.86
N GLN A 129 7.36 -2.14 -19.71
CA GLN A 129 7.41 -0.75 -19.26
C GLN A 129 5.99 -0.26 -19.01
N VAL A 130 5.77 0.36 -17.85
CA VAL A 130 4.55 1.10 -17.54
C VAL A 130 4.84 2.57 -17.77
N GLU A 131 4.05 3.22 -18.63
CA GLU A 131 4.13 4.67 -18.77
C GLU A 131 3.80 5.34 -17.43
N PRO A 132 4.59 6.34 -16.99
CA PRO A 132 4.32 7.02 -15.73
C PRO A 132 2.93 7.67 -15.79
N ALA A 133 2.07 7.30 -14.84
CA ALA A 133 0.76 7.92 -14.71
C ALA A 133 0.93 9.42 -14.44
N ALA A 134 0.43 10.26 -15.34
CA ALA A 134 0.48 11.71 -15.18
C ALA A 134 -0.45 12.16 -14.03
N GLY A 135 0.11 12.85 -13.03
CA GLY A 135 -0.58 13.99 -12.43
C GLY A 135 -1.27 13.87 -11.07
N SER A 136 -1.46 12.70 -10.45
CA SER A 136 -2.26 12.67 -9.19
C SER A 136 -1.48 13.00 -7.91
N GLY A 137 -0.14 12.77 -7.88
CA GLY A 137 0.62 12.86 -6.64
C GLY A 137 1.06 14.26 -6.23
N THR A 138 1.28 15.17 -7.18
CA THR A 138 1.89 16.48 -6.92
C THR A 138 0.95 17.47 -6.24
N ASP A 139 -0.35 17.35 -6.48
CA ASP A 139 -1.33 18.29 -5.91
C ASP A 139 -1.61 17.98 -4.43
N ALA A 140 -1.61 16.69 -4.03
CA ALA A 140 -1.70 16.32 -2.61
C ALA A 140 -0.56 16.88 -1.74
N HIS A 141 0.63 17.06 -2.32
CA HIS A 141 1.78 17.65 -1.63
C HIS A 141 1.69 19.18 -1.50
N ARG A 142 0.90 19.84 -2.36
CA ARG A 142 0.70 21.30 -2.34
C ARG A 142 -0.54 21.68 -1.53
N ASP A 143 -1.63 20.98 -1.74
CA ASP A 143 -2.98 21.38 -1.30
C ASP A 143 -3.46 20.62 -0.06
N GLY A 144 -2.69 19.60 0.35
CA GLY A 144 -3.05 18.68 1.43
C GLY A 144 -3.85 17.48 0.90
N LEU A 145 -3.69 16.35 1.60
CA LEU A 145 -4.36 15.10 1.32
C LEU A 145 -5.66 15.04 2.15
N PRO A 146 -6.84 14.98 1.51
CA PRO A 146 -8.07 14.70 2.22
C PRO A 146 -8.07 13.26 2.72
N VAL A 147 -8.22 13.08 4.02
CA VAL A 147 -8.30 11.76 4.67
C VAL A 147 -9.55 11.63 5.53
N ASP A 148 -9.99 10.39 5.75
CA ASP A 148 -11.08 10.11 6.68
C ASP A 148 -10.71 10.56 8.09
N ARG A 149 -11.55 11.41 8.70
CA ARG A 149 -11.26 12.01 10.00
C ARG A 149 -11.30 10.96 11.12
N GLY A 150 -12.28 10.06 11.11
CA GLY A 150 -12.45 9.07 12.17
C GLY A 150 -11.29 8.07 12.19
N ALA A 151 -10.89 7.58 11.01
CA ALA A 151 -9.75 6.70 10.86
C ALA A 151 -8.44 7.40 11.26
N PHE A 152 -8.25 8.66 10.86
CA PHE A 152 -7.07 9.43 11.25
C PHE A 152 -6.99 9.63 12.76
N GLU A 153 -8.10 10.03 13.40
CA GLU A 153 -8.17 10.20 14.87
C GLU A 153 -7.90 8.87 15.60
N ALA A 154 -8.46 7.75 15.13
CA ALA A 154 -8.21 6.43 15.71
C ALA A 154 -6.73 6.01 15.63
N LEU A 155 -6.05 6.29 14.52
CA LEU A 155 -4.61 6.05 14.39
C LEU A 155 -3.80 6.95 15.33
N VAL A 156 -4.20 8.22 15.50
CA VAL A 156 -3.55 9.15 16.45
C VAL A 156 -3.66 8.64 17.88
N GLU A 157 -4.81 8.10 18.29
CA GLU A 157 -5.00 7.54 19.63
C GLU A 157 -4.16 6.27 19.88
N ALA A 158 -3.85 5.52 18.82
CA ALA A 158 -3.12 4.26 18.92
C ALA A 158 -1.58 4.40 18.78
N ALA A 159 -1.06 5.59 18.44
CA ALA A 159 0.35 5.84 18.12
C ALA A 159 1.16 6.48 19.26
#